data_AF-A0A7V0NNQ3-F1
#
_entry.id   AF-A0A7V0NNQ3-F1
#
_cell.length_a   1.000
_cell.length_b   1.000
_cell.length_c   1.000
_cell.angle_alpha   90.00
_cell.angle_beta   90.00
_cell.angle_gamma   90.00
#
_symmetry.space_group_name_H-M   'P 1'
#
loop_
_entity.id
_entity.type
_entity.pdbx_description
1 polymer ?
#
loop_
_entity_poly.entity_id
_entity_poly.type
_entity_poly.pdbx_seq_one_letter_code
_entity_poly.pdbx_strand_id
1 'polypeptide(L)'
;DTPTASTLAQFKRLTTALIGVGAWEGGHPAIAQALSASDVNKLESAGVVGHSLPIFFAGEGQVVDAGTAERAIGITPVELRAVPRRICVAGGRTKALALEAVLNSGLVTHLVTDAPAAEAMASSLP
;
A
#
# COMPACT_ATOMS: atom_id res chain seq x y z
N ASP A 1 12.07 -4.59 -26.88
CA ASP A 1 10.85 -5.26 -26.41
C ASP A 1 11.15 -6.48 -25.56
N THR A 2 11.04 -6.34 -24.24
CA THR A 2 11.06 -7.49 -23.32
C THR A 2 9.63 -7.78 -22.84
N PRO A 3 9.27 -9.04 -22.56
CA PRO A 3 7.96 -9.39 -22.03
C PRO A 3 7.57 -8.58 -20.78
N THR A 4 8.55 -8.25 -19.93
CA THR A 4 8.36 -7.39 -18.74
C THR A 4 7.90 -5.99 -19.13
N ALA A 5 8.60 -5.32 -20.06
CA ALA A 5 8.25 -3.96 -20.48
C ALA A 5 6.83 -3.89 -21.09
N SER A 6 6.47 -4.89 -21.91
CA SER A 6 5.13 -5.00 -22.50
C SER A 6 4.03 -5.17 -21.43
N THR A 7 4.32 -5.93 -20.37
CA THR A 7 3.42 -6.12 -19.23
C THR A 7 3.22 -4.84 -18.43
N LEU A 8 4.31 -4.14 -18.10
CA LEU A 8 4.23 -2.87 -17.34
C LEU A 8 3.46 -1.80 -18.12
N ALA A 9 3.59 -1.75 -19.45
CA ALA A 9 2.84 -0.83 -20.30
C ALA A 9 1.31 -1.03 -20.21
N GLN A 10 0.83 -2.21 -19.76
CA GLN A 10 -0.60 -2.48 -19.59
C GLN A 10 -1.22 -1.70 -18.42
N PHE A 11 -0.42 -1.26 -17.43
CA PHE A 11 -0.95 -0.56 -16.25
C PHE A 11 -1.74 0.70 -16.61
N LYS A 12 -1.32 1.41 -17.66
CA LYS A 12 -2.00 2.60 -18.19
C LYS A 12 -3.40 2.33 -18.74
N ARG A 13 -3.77 1.07 -18.96
CA ARG A 13 -5.09 0.66 -19.47
C ARG A 13 -5.99 0.02 -18.41
N LEU A 14 -5.54 -0.05 -17.16
CA LEU A 14 -6.36 -0.62 -16.10
C LEU A 14 -7.61 0.23 -15.89
N THR A 15 -8.77 -0.42 -15.94
CA THR A 15 -10.04 0.19 -15.54
C THR A 15 -10.34 -0.10 -14.06
N THR A 16 -9.75 -1.17 -13.52
CA THR A 16 -9.96 -1.66 -12.17
C THR A 16 -8.67 -2.28 -11.63
N ALA A 17 -8.32 -1.95 -10.39
CA ALA A 17 -7.26 -2.57 -9.62
C ALA A 17 -7.85 -3.17 -8.33
N LEU A 18 -7.53 -4.42 -8.07
CA LEU A 18 -7.85 -5.12 -6.82
C LEU A 18 -6.55 -5.32 -6.06
N ILE A 19 -6.42 -4.73 -4.88
CA ILE A 19 -5.18 -4.73 -4.11
C ILE A 19 -5.43 -5.16 -2.67
N GLY A 20 -4.44 -5.80 -2.06
CA GLY A 20 -4.41 -6.07 -0.62
C GLY A 20 -3.58 -5.04 0.12
N VAL A 21 -3.80 -4.92 1.43
CA VAL A 21 -3.00 -4.10 2.34
C VAL A 21 -2.43 -4.95 3.46
N GLY A 22 -1.15 -4.74 3.74
CA GLY A 22 -0.45 -5.30 4.89
C GLY A 22 -0.17 -4.21 5.93
N ALA A 23 -0.33 -4.57 7.21
CA ALA A 23 0.16 -3.76 8.31
C ALA A 23 1.69 -3.77 8.34
N TRP A 24 2.28 -2.69 8.86
CA TRP A 24 3.71 -2.58 9.09
C TRP A 24 4.02 -2.83 10.57
N GLU A 25 4.58 -4.00 10.86
CA GLU A 25 4.96 -4.45 12.21
C GLU A 25 6.48 -4.68 12.27
N GLY A 26 7.28 -3.70 11.84
CA GLY A 26 8.75 -3.80 11.82
C GLY A 26 9.33 -4.63 10.66
N GLY A 27 8.54 -4.78 9.58
CA GLY A 27 8.93 -5.50 8.36
C GLY A 27 7.98 -6.67 8.06
N HIS A 28 7.14 -6.51 7.05
CA HIS A 28 6.23 -7.58 6.65
C HIS A 28 7.01 -8.73 5.96
N PRO A 29 6.81 -10.01 6.31
CA PRO A 29 7.61 -11.13 5.81
C PRO A 29 7.67 -11.23 4.27
N ALA A 30 6.58 -10.85 3.60
CA ALA A 30 6.48 -10.89 2.15
C ALA A 30 7.43 -9.93 1.41
N ILE A 31 7.86 -8.84 2.07
CA ILE A 31 8.72 -7.82 1.43
C ILE A 31 10.06 -7.63 2.14
N ALA A 32 10.22 -8.19 3.34
CA ALA A 32 11.43 -8.06 4.15
C ALA A 32 12.69 -8.53 3.41
N GLN A 33 12.59 -9.54 2.54
CA GLN A 33 13.73 -10.04 1.74
C GLN A 33 14.25 -9.04 0.69
N ALA A 34 13.42 -8.06 0.28
CA ALA A 34 13.80 -7.02 -0.67
C ALA A 34 14.36 -5.75 0.01
N LEU A 35 14.27 -5.69 1.35
CA LEU A 35 14.65 -4.54 2.15
C LEU A 35 15.94 -4.81 2.92
N SER A 36 16.85 -3.85 2.90
CA SER A 36 17.97 -3.83 3.83
C SER A 36 17.51 -3.36 5.21
N ALA A 37 18.30 -3.64 6.25
CA ALA A 37 18.06 -3.08 7.58
C ALA A 37 18.00 -1.54 7.57
N SER A 38 18.78 -0.89 6.69
CA SER A 38 18.73 0.56 6.51
C SER A 38 17.40 1.03 5.93
N ASP A 39 16.82 0.28 4.97
CA ASP A 39 15.51 0.60 4.41
C ASP A 39 14.42 0.50 5.47
N VAL A 40 14.42 -0.59 6.26
CA VAL A 40 13.47 -0.79 7.36
C VAL A 40 13.55 0.36 8.36
N ASN A 41 14.76 0.72 8.81
CA ASN A 41 14.95 1.84 9.75
C ASN A 41 14.43 3.17 9.20
N LYS A 42 14.63 3.44 7.91
CA LYS A 42 14.10 4.66 7.25
C LYS A 42 12.58 4.65 7.20
N LEU A 43 11.97 3.52 6.84
CA LEU A 43 10.52 3.35 6.78
C LEU A 43 9.89 3.50 8.17
N GLU A 44 10.49 2.90 9.19
CA GLU A 44 10.07 3.06 10.59
C GLU A 44 10.20 4.52 11.06
N SER A 45 11.32 5.17 10.78
CA SER A 45 11.54 6.58 11.13
C SER A 45 10.57 7.52 10.42
N ALA A 46 10.07 7.13 9.25
CA ALA A 46 9.06 7.86 8.49
C ALA A 46 7.62 7.56 8.96
N GLY A 47 7.43 6.75 10.00
CA GLY A 47 6.11 6.46 10.57
C GLY A 47 5.25 5.58 9.67
N VAL A 48 5.85 4.71 8.86
CA VAL A 48 5.12 3.77 8.00
C VAL A 48 4.26 2.84 8.86
N VAL A 49 2.97 2.79 8.55
CA VAL A 49 1.99 1.92 9.26
C VAL A 49 1.50 0.78 8.38
N GLY A 50 1.77 0.83 7.07
CA GLY A 50 1.41 -0.24 6.16
C GLY A 50 1.99 -0.09 4.76
N HIS A 51 1.68 -1.08 3.94
CA HIS A 51 2.06 -1.10 2.53
C HIS A 51 1.02 -1.83 1.68
N SER A 52 1.01 -1.53 0.38
CA SER A 52 0.30 -2.25 -0.66
C SER A 52 1.17 -2.24 -1.91
N LEU A 53 1.35 -3.41 -2.55
CA LEU A 53 2.36 -3.53 -3.62
C LEU A 53 3.74 -3.09 -3.02
N PRO A 54 4.70 -2.51 -3.77
CA PRO A 54 5.90 -1.92 -3.18
C PRO A 54 5.70 -0.44 -2.77
N ILE A 55 4.48 -0.04 -2.41
CA ILE A 55 4.12 1.32 -2.00
C ILE A 55 3.86 1.35 -0.50
N PHE A 56 4.60 2.20 0.21
CA PHE A 56 4.50 2.37 1.66
C PHE A 56 3.71 3.62 2.00
N PHE A 57 2.99 3.58 3.12
CA PHE A 57 2.23 4.74 3.61
C PHE A 57 2.39 4.95 5.11
N ALA A 58 2.58 6.21 5.49
CA ALA A 58 2.55 6.69 6.86
C ALA A 58 1.10 6.84 7.37
N GLY A 59 0.93 7.04 8.68
CA GLY A 59 -0.40 7.10 9.32
C GLY A 59 -1.38 8.07 8.67
N GLU A 60 -0.91 9.23 8.24
CA GLU A 60 -1.71 10.27 7.59
C GLU A 60 -1.96 10.00 6.09
N GLY A 61 -1.56 8.82 5.60
CA GLY A 61 -1.69 8.41 4.20
C GLY A 61 -0.63 8.96 3.25
N GLN A 62 0.42 9.59 3.77
CA GLN A 62 1.54 10.03 2.93
C GLN A 62 2.28 8.83 2.35
N VAL A 63 2.49 8.84 1.03
CA VAL A 63 3.32 7.82 0.38
C VAL A 63 4.78 8.06 0.73
N VAL A 64 5.43 7.06 1.28
CA VAL A 64 6.83 7.13 1.72
C VAL A 64 7.72 6.39 0.72
N ASP A 65 8.81 7.02 0.30
CA ASP A 65 9.89 6.37 -0.44
C ASP A 65 11.19 6.47 0.35
N ALA A 66 11.73 5.30 0.73
CA ALA A 66 13.01 5.18 1.43
C ALA A 66 14.19 4.87 0.48
N GLY A 67 14.02 5.08 -0.83
CA GLY A 67 14.92 4.60 -1.88
C GLY A 67 14.56 3.19 -2.36
N THR A 68 13.31 2.78 -2.12
CA THR A 68 12.78 1.46 -2.50
C THR A 68 12.06 1.52 -3.84
N ALA A 69 11.51 2.68 -4.22
CA ALA A 69 10.73 2.80 -5.45
C ALA A 69 11.57 2.54 -6.71
N GLU A 70 12.83 2.99 -6.75
CA GLU A 70 13.73 2.78 -7.90
C GLU A 70 14.05 1.30 -8.16
N ARG A 71 13.96 0.47 -7.12
CA ARG A 71 14.22 -0.99 -7.19
C ARG A 71 12.94 -1.80 -7.40
N ALA A 72 11.78 -1.15 -7.37
CA ALA A 72 10.49 -1.81 -7.49
C ALA A 72 10.09 -2.01 -8.96
N ILE A 73 9.72 -3.24 -9.30
CA ILE A 73 9.07 -3.56 -10.58
C ILE A 73 7.58 -3.70 -10.31
N GLY A 74 6.78 -2.70 -10.68
CA GLY A 74 5.34 -2.69 -10.43
C GLY A 74 4.68 -1.39 -10.85
N ILE A 75 3.37 -1.30 -10.61
CA ILE A 75 2.60 -0.10 -10.89
C ILE A 75 3.03 1.01 -9.91
N THR A 76 3.26 2.21 -10.44
CA THR A 76 3.63 3.36 -9.61
C THR A 76 2.42 3.94 -8.87
N PRO A 77 2.61 4.71 -7.77
CA PRO A 77 1.51 5.41 -7.12
C PRO A 77 0.74 6.35 -8.08
N VAL A 78 1.44 6.99 -9.02
CA VAL A 78 0.84 7.90 -10.01
C VAL A 78 -0.05 7.12 -10.98
N GLU A 79 0.45 6.01 -11.52
CA GLU A 79 -0.35 5.16 -12.42
C GLU A 79 -1.52 4.51 -11.69
N LEU A 80 -1.31 4.06 -10.45
CA LEU A 80 -2.39 3.50 -9.64
C LEU A 80 -3.51 4.52 -9.44
N ARG A 81 -3.20 5.78 -9.11
CA ARG A 81 -4.20 6.84 -8.97
C ARG A 81 -5.01 7.09 -10.24
N ALA A 82 -4.43 6.87 -11.42
CA ALA A 82 -5.12 7.02 -12.69
C ALA A 82 -6.15 5.91 -12.97
N VAL A 83 -6.06 4.76 -12.29
CA VAL A 83 -7.04 3.67 -12.44
C VAL A 83 -8.39 4.11 -11.86
N PRO A 84 -9.50 4.06 -12.62
CA PRO A 84 -10.80 4.56 -12.16
C PRO A 84 -11.35 3.87 -10.91
N ARG A 85 -11.23 2.53 -10.84
CA ARG A 85 -11.69 1.73 -9.69
C ARG A 85 -10.51 1.07 -9.00
N ARG A 86 -10.30 1.37 -7.72
CA ARG A 86 -9.16 0.92 -6.91
C ARG A 86 -9.70 0.33 -5.63
N ILE A 87 -9.85 -0.99 -5.60
CA ILE A 87 -10.56 -1.72 -4.56
C ILE A 87 -9.52 -2.36 -3.64
N CYS A 88 -9.50 -1.93 -2.39
CA CYS A 88 -8.73 -2.56 -1.32
C CYS A 88 -9.55 -3.71 -0.72
N VAL A 89 -8.94 -4.90 -0.61
CA VAL A 89 -9.51 -6.03 0.13
C VAL A 89 -8.52 -6.48 1.18
N ALA A 90 -8.84 -6.22 2.45
CA ALA A 90 -8.06 -6.66 3.59
C ALA A 90 -8.90 -6.57 4.88
N GLY A 91 -8.64 -7.44 5.84
CA GLY A 91 -9.33 -7.49 7.13
C GLY A 91 -8.40 -7.87 8.27
N GLY A 92 -8.94 -7.83 9.48
CA GLY A 92 -8.23 -8.07 10.74
C GLY A 92 -7.96 -6.78 11.50
N ARG A 93 -8.23 -6.81 12.81
CA ARG A 93 -8.09 -5.66 13.72
C ARG A 93 -6.70 -5.02 13.67
N THR A 94 -5.63 -5.80 13.49
CA THR A 94 -4.25 -5.29 13.42
C THR A 94 -3.98 -4.45 12.18
N LYS A 95 -4.82 -4.51 11.14
CA LYS A 95 -4.67 -3.73 9.91
C LYS A 95 -5.40 -2.41 9.91
N ALA A 96 -6.14 -2.05 10.97
CA ALA A 96 -6.97 -0.85 11.01
C ALA A 96 -6.20 0.42 10.62
N LEU A 97 -5.04 0.67 11.26
CA LEU A 97 -4.20 1.84 10.93
C LEU A 97 -3.69 1.84 9.49
N ALA A 98 -3.31 0.68 8.95
CA ALA A 98 -2.88 0.56 7.56
C ALA A 98 -4.03 0.79 6.56
N LEU A 99 -5.24 0.34 6.92
CA LEU A 99 -6.45 0.55 6.12
C LEU A 99 -6.86 2.04 6.11
N GLU A 100 -6.79 2.72 7.25
CA GLU A 100 -6.99 4.17 7.35
C GLU A 100 -5.96 4.93 6.52
N ALA A 101 -4.68 4.60 6.67
CA ALA A 101 -3.61 5.25 5.92
C ALA A 101 -3.78 5.08 4.39
N VAL A 102 -4.11 3.88 3.90
CA VAL A 102 -4.33 3.69 2.46
C VAL A 102 -5.54 4.49 1.97
N LEU A 103 -6.62 4.60 2.76
CA LEU A 103 -7.77 5.42 2.42
C LEU A 103 -7.39 6.90 2.35
N ASN A 104 -6.68 7.40 3.37
CA ASN A 104 -6.21 8.77 3.45
C ASN A 104 -5.23 9.13 2.33
N SER A 105 -4.48 8.16 1.80
CA SER A 105 -3.54 8.36 0.69
C SER A 105 -4.21 8.68 -0.66
N GLY A 106 -5.52 8.43 -0.78
CA GLY A 106 -6.29 8.51 -2.02
C GLY A 106 -5.96 7.45 -3.07
N LEU A 107 -5.05 6.50 -2.75
CA LEU A 107 -4.66 5.42 -3.65
C LEU A 107 -5.79 4.40 -3.87
N VAL A 108 -6.75 4.32 -2.95
CA VAL A 108 -7.93 3.45 -3.07
C VAL A 108 -9.21 4.29 -3.14
N THR A 109 -10.25 3.70 -3.70
CA THR A 109 -11.59 4.31 -3.86
C THR A 109 -12.67 3.52 -3.16
N HIS A 110 -12.43 2.22 -2.97
CA HIS A 110 -13.37 1.29 -2.35
C HIS A 110 -12.60 0.43 -1.35
N LEU A 111 -13.25 0.11 -0.22
CA LEU A 111 -12.74 -0.81 0.77
C LEU A 111 -13.72 -1.97 0.93
N VAL A 112 -13.18 -3.19 0.94
CA VAL A 112 -13.85 -4.40 1.41
C VAL A 112 -13.05 -4.92 2.60
N THR A 113 -13.68 -4.97 3.78
CA THR A 113 -13.04 -5.36 5.03
C THR A 113 -13.98 -6.18 5.91
N ASP A 114 -13.48 -6.71 7.02
CA ASP A 114 -14.26 -7.45 8.01
C ASP A 114 -14.72 -6.55 9.17
N ALA A 115 -15.69 -7.04 9.96
CA ALA A 115 -16.24 -6.29 11.08
C ALA A 115 -15.17 -5.89 12.13
N PRO A 116 -14.23 -6.77 12.54
CA PRO A 116 -13.20 -6.39 13.51
C PRO A 116 -12.31 -5.23 13.06
N ALA A 117 -11.93 -5.18 11.78
CA ALA A 117 -11.19 -4.05 11.23
C ALA A 117 -12.06 -2.79 11.15
N ALA A 118 -13.30 -2.91 10.66
CA ALA A 118 -14.23 -1.79 10.54
C ALA A 118 -14.55 -1.15 11.89
N GLU A 119 -14.79 -1.93 12.94
CA GLU A 119 -15.02 -1.45 14.30
C GLU A 119 -13.81 -0.70 14.87
N ALA A 120 -12.61 -1.24 14.63
CA ALA A 120 -11.37 -0.60 15.06
C ALA A 120 -11.17 0.76 14.38
N MET A 121 -11.48 0.85 13.08
CA MET A 121 -11.44 2.10 12.33
C MET A 121 -12.55 3.09 12.74
N ALA A 122 -13.74 2.61 13.05
CA ALA A 122 -14.83 3.48 13.51
C ALA A 122 -14.52 4.12 14.87
N SER A 123 -13.71 3.45 15.70
CA SER A 123 -13.31 3.96 17.02
C SER A 123 -12.27 5.08 16.96
N SER A 124 -11.60 5.26 15.81
CA SER A 124 -10.60 6.32 15.56
C SER A 124 -11.20 7.54 14.85
N LEU A 125 -12.44 7.44 14.35
CA LEU A 125 -13.16 8.56 13.75
C LEU A 125 -13.60 9.56 14.84
N PRO A 126 -13.49 10.87 14.58
CA PRO A 126 -13.91 11.92 15.51
C PRO A 126 -15.43 11.97 15.74
#